data_AF-A0A2I0VYR7-F1
#
_entry.id   AF-A0A2I0VYR7-F1
#
_cell.length_a   1.000
_cell.length_b   1.000
_cell.length_c   1.000
_cell.angle_alpha   90.00
_cell.angle_beta   90.00
_cell.angle_gamma   90.00
#
_symmetry.space_group_name_H-M   'P 1'
#
loop_
_entity.id
_entity.type
_entity.pdbx_description
1 polymer ?
#
loop_
_entity_poly.entity_id
_entity_poly.type
_entity_poly.pdbx_seq_one_letter_code
_entity_poly.pdbx_strand_id
1 'polypeptide(L)'
;MVEKGSKGRKEEVVTREYTINLHKRLHGCTFKKKAPKAIKEIRKFAQKAMRTTDIRIDVKVNKQIWSRGIRSVPRRVRVRIARKRNEEEDAKEEFYSLVTVAEVPPEGLKGLGTKVIDEAD
;
A
#
# COMPACT_ATOMS: atom_id res chain seq x y z
N MET A 1 8.20 -31.43 -26.04
CA MET A 1 7.81 -30.00 -26.04
C MET A 1 6.79 -29.79 -24.93
N VAL A 2 7.18 -29.15 -23.83
CA VAL A 2 6.24 -28.67 -22.82
C VAL A 2 6.40 -27.16 -22.81
N GLU A 3 5.42 -26.46 -23.37
CA GLU A 3 5.35 -25.01 -23.29
C GLU A 3 5.11 -24.61 -21.82
N LYS A 4 6.20 -24.35 -21.09
CA LYS A 4 6.13 -23.57 -19.85
C LYS A 4 6.03 -22.09 -20.23
N GLY A 5 4.87 -21.71 -20.76
CA GLY A 5 4.47 -20.32 -20.86
C GLY A 5 4.16 -19.78 -19.46
N SER A 6 5.19 -19.40 -18.69
CA SER A 6 4.96 -18.58 -17.51
C SER A 6 4.63 -17.16 -17.98
N LYS A 7 3.37 -16.91 -18.37
CA LYS A 7 2.87 -15.53 -18.44
C LYS A 7 3.11 -14.94 -17.05
N GLY A 8 4.02 -13.97 -16.97
CA GLY A 8 4.40 -13.41 -15.68
C GLY A 8 3.15 -12.86 -15.01
N ARG A 9 3.00 -13.09 -13.70
CA ARG A 9 1.97 -12.51 -12.81
C ARG A 9 1.92 -10.95 -12.79
N LYS A 10 2.56 -10.32 -13.78
CA LYS A 10 2.73 -8.88 -13.96
C LYS A 10 1.50 -8.22 -14.56
N GLU A 11 0.62 -8.95 -15.26
CA GLU A 11 -0.51 -8.37 -16.00
C GLU A 11 -1.85 -8.36 -15.24
N GLU A 12 -2.00 -9.14 -14.17
CA GLU A 12 -3.31 -9.30 -13.51
C GLU A 12 -3.67 -8.13 -12.58
N VAL A 13 -4.93 -7.69 -12.60
CA VAL A 13 -5.49 -6.85 -11.54
C VAL A 13 -5.41 -7.64 -10.23
N VAL A 14 -4.78 -7.06 -9.22
CA VAL A 14 -4.53 -7.76 -7.95
C VAL A 14 -4.75 -6.80 -6.81
N THR A 15 -5.52 -7.26 -5.80
CA THR A 15 -5.66 -6.55 -4.54
C THR A 15 -5.02 -7.33 -3.41
N ARG A 16 -4.26 -6.64 -2.55
CA ARG A 16 -3.55 -7.25 -1.42
C ARG A 16 -3.62 -6.37 -0.20
N GLU A 17 -3.81 -7.00 0.95
CA GLU A 17 -3.64 -6.35 2.23
C GLU A 17 -2.26 -6.60 2.81
N TYR A 18 -1.62 -5.52 3.25
CA TYR A 18 -0.32 -5.53 3.88
C TYR A 18 -0.37 -4.84 5.23
N THR A 19 0.45 -5.32 6.16
CA THR A 19 0.80 -4.58 7.38
C THR A 19 2.12 -3.85 7.18
N ILE A 20 2.09 -2.53 7.08
CA ILE A 20 3.29 -1.71 6.92
C ILE A 20 3.85 -1.37 8.30
N ASN A 21 5.10 -1.78 8.56
CA ASN A 21 5.81 -1.40 9.78
C ASN A 21 6.47 -0.02 9.62
N LEU A 22 5.77 1.02 10.07
CA LEU A 22 6.24 2.40 10.05
C LEU A 22 7.30 2.67 11.12
N HIS A 23 7.28 1.95 12.24
CA HIS A 23 8.26 2.13 13.32
C HIS A 23 9.69 1.92 12.83
N LYS A 24 9.95 0.83 12.09
CA LYS A 24 11.30 0.58 11.53
C LYS A 24 11.68 1.58 10.43
N ARG A 25 10.72 1.99 9.59
CA ARG A 25 10.95 2.91 8.47
C ARG A 25 11.18 4.36 8.89
N LEU A 26 10.62 4.75 10.02
CA LEU A 26 10.71 6.10 10.59
C LEU A 26 11.75 6.21 11.70
N HIS A 27 12.54 5.16 11.92
CA HIS A 27 13.63 5.18 12.89
C HIS A 27 14.65 6.27 12.52
N GLY A 28 15.11 7.03 13.51
CA GLY A 28 16.08 8.11 13.30
C GLY A 28 15.56 9.35 12.56
N CYS A 29 14.25 9.45 12.26
CA CYS A 29 13.73 10.68 11.64
C CYS A 29 13.42 11.76 12.68
N THR A 30 13.62 13.03 12.31
CA THR A 30 13.21 14.18 13.12
C THR A 30 11.70 14.19 13.32
N PHE A 31 11.24 14.53 14.54
CA PHE A 31 9.82 14.53 14.89
C PHE A 31 8.95 15.39 13.98
N LYS A 32 9.42 16.58 13.59
CA LYS A 32 8.71 17.48 12.67
C LYS A 32 8.54 16.92 11.25
N LYS A 33 9.24 15.84 10.89
CA LYS A 33 9.18 15.24 9.55
C LYS A 33 8.58 13.84 9.55
N LYS A 34 8.08 13.35 10.69
CA LYS A 34 7.71 11.94 10.85
C LYS A 34 6.45 11.55 10.08
N ALA A 35 5.34 12.27 10.23
CA ALA A 35 4.13 12.01 9.44
C ALA A 35 4.33 12.23 7.91
N PRO A 36 4.95 13.33 7.45
CA PRO A 36 5.26 13.49 6.02
C PRO A 36 6.15 12.36 5.46
N LYS A 37 7.15 11.92 6.22
CA LYS A 37 8.03 10.81 5.82
C LYS A 37 7.28 9.47 5.81
N ALA A 38 6.30 9.28 6.70
CA ALA A 38 5.48 8.06 6.74
C ALA A 38 4.71 7.85 5.43
N ILE A 39 4.11 8.91 4.90
CA ILE A 39 3.36 8.87 3.64
C ILE A 39 4.30 8.54 2.48
N LYS A 40 5.49 9.15 2.45
CA LYS A 40 6.51 8.85 1.43
C LYS A 40 6.97 7.39 1.51
N GLU A 41 7.12 6.85 2.71
CA GLU A 41 7.47 5.45 2.92
C GLU A 41 6.36 4.47 2.50
N ILE A 42 5.10 4.84 2.70
CA ILE A 42 3.95 4.06 2.21
C ILE A 42 3.90 4.06 0.68
N ARG A 43 4.12 5.23 0.05
CA ARG A 43 4.24 5.35 -1.41
C ARG A 43 5.36 4.46 -1.93
N LYS A 44 6.56 4.54 -1.35
CA LYS A 44 7.71 3.72 -1.72
C LYS A 44 7.44 2.22 -1.54
N PHE A 45 6.71 1.84 -0.49
CA PHE A 45 6.31 0.45 -0.27
C PHE A 45 5.34 -0.04 -1.35
N ALA A 46 4.30 0.74 -1.66
CA ALA A 46 3.34 0.41 -2.72
C ALA A 46 4.03 0.28 -4.08
N GLN A 47 4.95 1.21 -4.41
CA GLN A 47 5.74 1.18 -5.64
C GLN A 47 6.51 -0.14 -5.79
N LYS A 48 7.20 -0.56 -4.72
CA LYS A 48 8.00 -1.79 -4.73
C LYS A 48 7.12 -3.05 -4.77
N ALA A 49 5.99 -3.04 -4.09
CA ALA A 49 5.11 -4.19 -3.96
C ALA A 49 4.30 -4.45 -5.24
N MET A 50 3.77 -3.40 -5.87
CA MET A 50 2.89 -3.51 -7.05
C MET A 50 3.61 -3.22 -8.38
N ARG A 51 4.83 -2.67 -8.33
CA ARG A 51 5.64 -2.32 -9.51
C ARG A 51 4.95 -1.36 -10.48
N THR A 52 4.16 -0.42 -9.94
CA THR A 52 3.58 0.71 -10.68
C THR A 52 4.28 2.00 -10.25
N THR A 53 4.38 3.01 -11.11
CA THR A 53 4.90 4.32 -10.70
C THR A 53 3.77 5.25 -10.28
N ASP A 54 2.60 5.17 -10.91
CA ASP A 54 1.40 5.86 -10.42
C ASP A 54 0.83 5.20 -9.16
N ILE A 55 0.78 5.97 -8.08
CA ILE A 55 0.30 5.56 -6.76
C ILE A 55 -0.60 6.65 -6.20
N ARG A 56 -1.86 6.30 -6.03
CA ARG A 56 -2.91 7.16 -5.49
C ARG A 56 -3.19 6.73 -4.06
N ILE A 57 -2.97 7.63 -3.12
CA ILE A 57 -3.19 7.37 -1.69
C ILE A 57 -4.53 7.99 -1.31
N ASP A 58 -5.43 7.18 -0.76
CA ASP A 58 -6.73 7.64 -0.30
C ASP A 58 -6.60 8.59 0.90
N VAL A 59 -7.56 9.51 1.00
CA VAL A 59 -7.64 10.53 2.05
C VAL A 59 -7.76 9.86 3.43
N LYS A 60 -8.42 8.70 3.53
CA LYS A 60 -8.55 7.96 4.80
C LYS A 60 -7.19 7.50 5.33
N VAL A 61 -6.28 7.07 4.45
CA VAL A 61 -4.91 6.67 4.83
C VAL A 61 -4.15 7.87 5.38
N ASN A 62 -4.30 9.03 4.73
CA ASN A 62 -3.71 10.27 5.20
C ASN A 62 -4.27 10.66 6.59
N LYS A 63 -5.59 10.67 6.76
CA LYS A 63 -6.24 10.95 8.05
C LYS A 63 -5.73 10.03 9.16
N GLN A 64 -5.58 8.73 8.90
CA GLN A 64 -5.08 7.77 9.90
C GLN A 64 -3.64 8.06 10.32
N ILE A 65 -2.76 8.41 9.39
CA ILE A 65 -1.35 8.74 9.67
C ILE A 65 -1.24 10.04 10.49
N TRP A 66 -2.06 11.03 10.15
CA TRP A 66 -2.06 12.35 10.79
C TRP A 66 -2.93 12.44 12.05
N SER A 67 -3.72 11.42 12.37
CA SER A 67 -4.67 11.39 13.52
C SER A 67 -4.05 11.77 14.86
N ARG A 68 -2.78 11.41 15.08
CA ARG A 68 -2.02 11.66 16.33
C ARG A 68 -1.03 12.82 16.20
N GLY A 69 -1.16 13.63 15.15
CA GLY A 69 -0.28 14.73 14.82
C GLY A 69 1.06 14.33 14.20
N ILE A 70 1.90 15.34 13.95
CA ILE A 70 3.10 15.20 13.13
C ILE A 70 4.20 14.29 13.73
N ARG A 71 4.30 14.27 15.07
CA ARG A 71 5.33 13.53 15.82
C ARG A 71 4.96 12.07 16.09
N SER A 72 3.67 11.75 16.22
CA SER A 72 3.23 10.48 16.79
C SER A 72 2.51 9.58 15.78
N VAL A 73 3.19 9.22 14.69
CA VAL A 73 2.65 8.29 13.68
C VAL A 73 2.36 6.90 14.26
N PRO A 74 1.27 6.22 13.86
CA PRO A 74 1.02 4.82 14.20
C PRO A 74 2.23 3.91 13.90
N ARG A 75 2.52 2.95 14.79
CA ARG A 75 3.69 2.05 14.65
C ARG A 75 3.56 1.11 13.44
N ARG A 76 2.34 0.63 13.20
CA ARG A 76 1.97 -0.24 12.08
C ARG A 76 0.64 0.22 11.52
N VAL A 77 0.46 0.10 10.21
CA VAL A 77 -0.80 0.41 9.52
C VAL A 77 -1.15 -0.74 8.60
N ARG A 78 -2.41 -1.19 8.65
CA ARG A 78 -2.95 -2.18 7.71
C ARG A 78 -3.53 -1.45 6.52
N VAL A 79 -3.08 -1.80 5.33
CA VAL A 79 -3.36 -1.08 4.10
C VAL A 79 -3.75 -2.08 3.03
N ARG A 80 -4.84 -1.80 2.33
CA ARG A 80 -5.23 -2.51 1.12
C ARG A 80 -4.67 -1.75 -0.08
N ILE A 81 -3.94 -2.46 -0.93
CA ILE A 81 -3.37 -1.91 -2.16
C ILE A 81 -4.02 -2.66 -3.31
N ALA A 82 -4.74 -1.94 -4.15
CA ALA A 82 -5.38 -2.46 -5.35
C ALA A 82 -4.64 -1.94 -6.57
N ARG A 83 -4.10 -2.84 -7.40
CA ARG A 83 -3.57 -2.48 -8.72
C ARG A 83 -4.70 -2.57 -9.73
N LYS A 84 -5.13 -1.44 -10.29
CA LYS A 84 -6.22 -1.33 -11.26
C LYS A 84 -5.68 -0.88 -12.61
N ARG A 85 -6.39 -1.27 -13.69
CA ARG A 85 -6.10 -0.78 -15.04
C ARG A 85 -6.56 0.68 -15.15
N ASN A 86 -5.77 1.50 -15.83
CA ASN A 86 -6.13 2.87 -16.11
C ASN A 86 -7.02 2.92 -17.37
N GLU A 87 -8.09 3.70 -17.30
CA GLU A 87 -9.08 3.84 -18.38
C GLU A 87 -8.88 5.13 -19.19
N GLU A 88 -7.99 6.02 -18.74
CA GLU A 88 -7.66 7.26 -19.47
C GLU A 88 -6.72 6.99 -20.65
N GLU A 89 -7.13 7.44 -21.84
CA GLU A 89 -6.44 7.22 -23.12
C GLU A 89 -5.05 7.88 -23.19
N ASP A 90 -4.83 8.98 -22.45
CA ASP A 90 -3.55 9.73 -22.39
C ASP A 90 -2.59 9.24 -21.28
N ALA A 91 -2.91 8.14 -20.61
CA ALA A 91 -2.11 7.65 -19.50
C ALA A 91 -0.76 7.05 -19.95
N LYS A 92 0.33 7.53 -19.35
CA LYS A 92 1.69 7.00 -19.60
C LYS A 92 1.89 5.55 -19.11
N GLU A 93 1.07 5.09 -18.17
CA GLU A 93 1.13 3.73 -17.62
C GLU A 93 -0.25 3.07 -17.66
N GLU A 94 -0.27 1.77 -18.03
CA GLU A 94 -1.50 0.97 -18.09
C GLU A 94 -2.11 0.69 -16.71
N PHE A 95 -1.31 0.72 -15.64
CA PHE A 95 -1.75 0.36 -14.29
C PHE A 95 -1.45 1.46 -13.28
N TYR A 96 -2.40 1.71 -12.38
CA TYR A 96 -2.18 2.51 -11.19
C TYR A 96 -2.45 1.70 -9.93
N SER A 97 -1.81 2.07 -8.83
CA SER A 97 -2.06 1.48 -7.52
C SER A 97 -2.87 2.42 -6.63
N LEU A 98 -4.05 1.99 -6.20
CA LEU A 98 -4.86 2.67 -5.20
C LEU A 98 -4.58 2.10 -3.81
N VAL A 99 -4.28 2.97 -2.86
CA VAL A 99 -3.92 2.62 -1.49
C VAL A 99 -5.02 3.09 -0.54
N THR A 100 -5.74 2.16 0.08
CA THR A 100 -6.83 2.42 1.04
C THR A 100 -6.52 1.84 2.42
N VAL A 101 -7.19 2.35 3.45
CA VAL A 101 -7.12 1.78 4.80
C VAL A 101 -7.88 0.46 4.80
N ALA A 102 -7.25 -0.59 5.30
CA ALA A 102 -7.94 -1.86 5.55
C ALA A 102 -8.47 -1.90 6.98
N GLU A 103 -9.58 -2.59 7.18
CA GLU A 103 -10.13 -2.82 8.51
C GLU A 103 -9.17 -3.67 9.33
N VAL A 104 -8.88 -3.22 10.55
CA VAL A 104 -8.06 -3.97 11.49
C VAL A 104 -9.03 -4.77 12.36
N PRO A 105 -8.93 -6.12 12.38
CA PRO A 105 -9.75 -6.93 13.27
C PRO A 105 -9.56 -6.50 14.74
N PRO A 106 -10.59 -6.65 15.60
CA PRO A 106 -10.51 -6.30 17.02
C PRO A 106 -9.42 -7.09 17.76
N GLU A 107 -9.04 -8.26 17.26
CA GLU A 107 -7.93 -9.10 17.74
C GLU A 107 -6.54 -8.47 17.54
N GLY A 108 -6.46 -7.35 16.82
CA GLY A 108 -5.24 -6.57 16.61
C GLY A 108 -4.45 -6.98 15.37
N LEU A 109 -3.15 -6.65 15.35
CA LEU A 109 -2.25 -6.84 14.18
C LEU A 109 -1.34 -8.07 14.30
N LYS A 110 -1.61 -8.97 15.25
CA LYS A 110 -0.81 -10.16 15.51
C LYS A 110 -1.21 -11.25 14.50
N GLY A 111 -0.25 -11.88 13.83
CA GLY A 111 -0.53 -12.93 12.83
C GLY A 111 -1.05 -12.44 11.46
N LEU A 112 -1.42 -11.17 11.31
CA LEU A 112 -1.84 -10.60 10.03
C LEU A 112 -0.66 -10.37 9.06
N GLY A 113 -0.35 -11.41 8.29
CA GLY A 113 0.57 -11.39 7.16
C GLY A 113 -0.06 -10.78 5.89
N THR A 114 0.62 -10.93 4.76
CA THR A 114 0.08 -10.48 3.45
C THR A 114 -1.12 -11.35 3.08
N LYS A 115 -2.28 -10.75 2.83
CA LYS A 115 -3.48 -11.46 2.34
C LYS A 115 -3.76 -10.98 0.91
N VAL A 116 -3.93 -11.91 -0.02
CA VAL A 116 -4.47 -11.60 -1.36
C VAL A 116 -5.99 -11.57 -1.20
N ILE A 117 -6.62 -10.53 -1.77
CA ILE A 117 -8.08 -10.39 -1.77
C ILE A 117 -8.51 -10.51 -3.22
N ASP A 118 -9.44 -11.42 -3.44
CA ASP A 118 -10.17 -11.51 -4.70
C ASP A 118 -11.39 -10.59 -4.53
N GLU A 119 -11.63 -9.67 -5.46
CA GLU A 119 -12.74 -8.68 -5.37
C GLU A 119 -14.15 -9.33 -5.50
N ALA A 120 -14.28 -10.63 -5.21
CA ALA A 120 -15.52 -11.39 -5.21
C ALA A 120 -16.24 -11.44 -3.84
N ASP A 121 -15.64 -10.90 -2.78
CA ASP A 121 -16.20 -10.84 -1.41
C ASP A 121 -16.24 -9.43 -0.82
#